data_AF-W5TLZ3-F1
#
_entry.id   AF-W5TLZ3-F1
#
_cell.length_a   1.000
_cell.length_b   1.000
_cell.length_c   1.000
_cell.angle_alpha   90.00
_cell.angle_beta   90.00
_cell.angle_gamma   90.00
#
_symmetry.space_group_name_H-M   'P 1'
#
loop_
_entity.id
_entity.type
_entity.pdbx_description
1 polymer ?
#
loop_
_entity_poly.entity_id
_entity_poly.type
_entity_poly.pdbx_seq_one_letter_code
_entity_poly.pdbx_strand_id
1 'polypeptide(L)'
;MTSDEQAHGIHAQVTTEDLRMLLDAGSPGARLVLTRGRIELTTGDTDGMELIRRPDLTGRRGDHPDQQELLEEAELLNTLIRMQGA
;
A
#
# COMPACT_ATOMS: atom_id res chain seq x y z
N MET A 1 20.67 5.68 15.52
CA MET A 1 20.64 6.21 14.13
C MET A 1 21.01 5.06 13.23
N THR A 2 20.01 4.39 12.67
CA THR A 2 20.22 3.37 11.65
C THR A 2 19.14 3.60 10.61
N SER A 3 19.63 3.88 9.41
CA SER A 3 18.90 4.37 8.26
C SER A 3 17.77 3.43 7.86
N ASP A 4 16.53 3.92 7.97
CA ASP A 4 15.36 3.41 7.22
C ASP A 4 15.29 4.15 5.87
N GLU A 5 16.45 4.46 5.29
CA GLU A 5 16.55 5.04 3.96
C GLU A 5 16.36 3.92 2.94
N GLN A 6 15.19 3.93 2.28
CA GLN A 6 15.01 3.44 0.91
C GLN A 6 14.87 1.93 0.70
N ALA A 7 14.13 1.21 1.57
CA ALA A 7 13.61 -0.13 1.25
C ALA A 7 12.23 -0.09 0.57
N HIS A 8 11.95 0.97 -0.22
CA HIS A 8 10.68 1.14 -0.93
C HIS A 8 10.56 0.08 -2.03
N GLY A 9 9.89 -1.04 -1.71
CA GLY A 9 9.53 -2.10 -2.63
C GLY A 9 10.31 -3.41 -2.52
N ILE A 10 10.86 -3.75 -1.34
CA ILE A 10 11.58 -5.04 -1.13
C ILE A 10 10.81 -6.01 -0.21
N HIS A 11 9.71 -5.57 0.38
CA HIS A 11 8.93 -6.33 1.35
C HIS A 11 7.60 -6.81 0.77
N ALA A 12 7.11 -7.95 1.27
CA ALA A 12 5.89 -8.62 0.82
C ALA A 12 4.61 -8.21 1.60
N GLN A 13 4.74 -7.26 2.52
CA GLN A 13 3.68 -6.84 3.44
C GLN A 13 3.37 -5.36 3.22
N VAL A 14 2.11 -4.97 3.26
CA VAL A 14 1.74 -3.55 3.24
C VAL A 14 2.14 -2.91 4.56
N THR A 15 2.78 -1.75 4.49
CA THR A 15 3.14 -0.92 5.64
C THR A 15 2.32 0.37 5.67
N THR A 16 2.34 1.07 6.80
CA THR A 16 1.73 2.40 6.90
C THR A 16 2.39 3.42 5.96
N GLU A 17 3.68 3.27 5.69
CA GLU A 17 4.42 4.14 4.77
C GLU A 17 3.96 3.94 3.32
N ASP A 18 3.71 2.70 2.91
CA ASP A 18 3.17 2.41 1.57
C ASP A 18 1.81 3.09 1.34
N LEU A 19 0.96 3.09 2.37
CA LEU A 19 -0.35 3.75 2.33
C LEU A 19 -0.23 5.28 2.33
N ARG A 20 0.71 5.85 3.08
CA ARG A 20 0.99 7.30 3.03
C ARG A 20 1.47 7.72 1.65
N MET A 21 2.43 6.98 1.08
CA MET A 21 2.89 7.23 -0.27
C MET A 21 1.77 7.14 -1.30
N LEU A 22 0.86 6.18 -1.15
CA LEU A 22 -0.31 6.07 -2.02
C LEU A 22 -1.19 7.32 -1.95
N LEU A 23 -1.43 7.86 -0.75
CA LEU A 23 -2.20 9.09 -0.56
C LEU A 23 -1.48 10.32 -1.13
N ASP A 24 -0.17 10.41 -0.90
CA ASP A 24 0.69 11.51 -1.34
C ASP A 24 0.93 11.52 -2.85
N ALA A 25 0.79 10.36 -3.52
CA ALA A 25 0.95 10.25 -4.97
C ALA A 25 0.01 11.17 -5.77
N GLY A 26 -1.08 11.65 -5.16
CA GLY A 26 -1.98 12.68 -5.71
C GLY A 26 -2.77 12.27 -6.96
N SER A 27 -2.39 11.19 -7.64
CA SER A 27 -3.02 10.68 -8.85
C SER A 27 -4.19 9.74 -8.50
N PRO A 28 -5.37 9.89 -9.12
CA PRO A 28 -6.48 8.96 -8.94
C PRO A 28 -6.19 7.56 -9.50
N GLY A 29 -5.19 7.43 -10.39
CA GLY A 29 -4.74 6.14 -10.93
C GLY A 29 -3.70 5.43 -10.05
N ALA A 30 -3.23 6.07 -8.98
CA ALA A 30 -2.26 5.47 -8.07
C ALA A 30 -2.87 4.28 -7.30
N ARG A 31 -2.12 3.19 -7.22
CA ARG A 31 -2.51 1.97 -6.53
C ARG A 31 -1.31 1.20 -6.02
N LEU A 32 -1.51 0.47 -4.93
CA LEU A 32 -0.55 -0.50 -4.42
C LEU A 32 -0.84 -1.86 -5.03
N VAL A 33 0.21 -2.53 -5.49
CA VAL A 33 0.14 -3.87 -6.07
C VAL A 33 1.17 -4.79 -5.43
N LEU A 34 0.85 -6.07 -5.34
CA LEU A 34 1.79 -7.14 -5.00
C LEU A 34 2.30 -7.78 -6.30
N THR A 35 3.56 -7.51 -6.63
CA THR A 35 4.24 -8.08 -7.81
C THR A 35 5.44 -8.87 -7.35
N ARG A 36 5.54 -10.15 -7.73
CA ARG A 36 6.70 -11.02 -7.43
C ARG A 36 7.12 -10.99 -5.95
N GLY A 37 6.14 -10.99 -5.05
CA GLY A 37 6.36 -10.97 -3.59
C GLY A 37 6.81 -9.62 -3.04
N ARG A 38 6.59 -8.52 -3.76
CA ARG A 38 6.95 -7.15 -3.35
C ARG A 38 5.79 -6.20 -3.51
N ILE A 39 5.61 -5.30 -2.54
CA ILE A 39 4.66 -4.21 -2.61
C ILE A 39 5.23 -3.09 -3.47
N GLU A 40 4.50 -2.68 -4.50
CA GLU A 40 4.90 -1.60 -5.40
C GLU A 40 3.76 -0.59 -5.56
N LEU A 41 4.11 0.71 -5.59
CA LEU A 41 3.21 1.78 -5.96
C LEU A 41 3.28 1.99 -7.49
N THR A 42 2.14 1.91 -8.17
CA THR A 42 2.07 2.14 -9.62
C THR A 42 0.90 3.04 -9.98
N THR A 43 1.01 3.71 -11.13
CA THR A 43 -0.04 4.54 -11.73
C THR A 43 -0.46 4.04 -13.11
N GLY A 44 0.21 3.03 -13.66
CA GLY A 44 -0.03 2.45 -14.99
C GLY A 44 -0.32 0.95 -14.92
N ASP A 45 -0.39 0.26 -16.05
CA ASP A 45 -0.64 -1.19 -16.08
C ASP A 45 0.46 -1.99 -15.35
N THR A 46 0.08 -3.06 -14.68
CA THR A 46 0.98 -3.95 -13.95
C THR A 46 0.45 -5.37 -13.99
N ASP A 47 1.37 -6.34 -14.04
CA ASP A 47 1.06 -7.78 -13.98
C ASP A 47 0.86 -8.27 -12.53
N GLY A 48 0.92 -7.37 -11.55
CA GLY A 48 0.74 -7.66 -10.13
C GLY A 48 -0.71 -7.74 -9.68
N MET A 49 -0.91 -8.29 -8.48
CA MET A 49 -2.21 -8.28 -7.81
C MET A 49 -2.49 -6.89 -7.23
N GLU A 50 -3.58 -6.26 -7.66
CA GLU A 50 -4.02 -5.00 -7.08
C GLU A 50 -4.50 -5.19 -5.63
N LEU A 51 -3.96 -4.40 -4.71
CA LEU A 51 -4.31 -4.46 -3.29
C LEU A 51 -5.34 -3.39 -2.93
N ILE A 52 -5.04 -2.15 -3.28
CA ILE A 52 -5.89 -0.99 -3.01
C ILE A 52 -5.55 0.17 -3.93
N ARG A 53 -6.56 0.92 -4.36
CA ARG A 53 -6.39 2.17 -5.10
C ARG A 53 -6.45 3.35 -4.15
N ARG A 54 -5.79 4.45 -4.52
CA ARG A 54 -5.89 5.71 -3.77
C ARG A 54 -7.34 6.16 -3.52
N PRO A 55 -8.24 6.23 -4.52
CA PRO A 55 -9.63 6.64 -4.28
C PRO A 55 -10.37 5.73 -3.28
N ASP A 56 -10.05 4.44 -3.27
CA ASP A 56 -10.67 3.49 -2.33
C ASP A 56 -10.14 3.69 -0.92
N LEU A 57 -8.82 3.94 -0.77
CA LEU A 57 -8.21 4.27 0.51
C LEU A 57 -8.80 5.58 1.08
N THR A 58 -8.89 6.63 0.26
CA THR A 58 -9.51 7.90 0.67
C THR A 58 -10.99 7.75 0.98
N GLY A 59 -11.71 6.90 0.24
CA GLY A 59 -13.12 6.62 0.50
C GLY A 59 -13.36 5.88 1.82
N ARG A 60 -12.40 5.07 2.27
CA ARG A 60 -12.47 4.30 3.52
C ARG A 60 -12.00 5.07 4.74
N ARG A 61 -10.89 5.79 4.62
CA ARG A 61 -10.16 6.41 5.74
C ARG A 61 -10.08 7.93 5.68
N GLY A 62 -10.59 8.55 4.61
CA GLY A 62 -10.47 9.99 4.37
C GLY A 62 -9.13 10.38 3.75
N ASP A 63 -8.94 11.68 3.53
CA ASP A 63 -7.75 12.22 2.85
C ASP A 63 -6.51 12.31 3.75
N HIS A 64 -6.71 12.35 5.07
CA HIS A 64 -5.64 12.49 6.06
C HIS A 64 -5.84 11.53 7.23
N PRO A 65 -5.78 10.21 6.99
CA PRO A 65 -5.88 9.24 8.04
C PRO A 65 -4.71 9.33 9.02
N ASP A 66 -4.98 9.06 10.28
CA ASP A 66 -3.94 9.02 11.29
C ASP A 66 -3.08 7.75 11.21
N GLN A 67 -2.04 7.67 12.04
CA GLN A 67 -1.14 6.53 12.05
C GLN A 67 -1.83 5.21 12.44
N GLN A 68 -2.82 5.26 13.33
CA GLN A 68 -3.53 4.08 13.78
C GLN A 68 -4.46 3.56 12.69
N GLU A 69 -5.18 4.46 12.01
CA GLU A 69 -6.06 4.12 10.89
C GLU A 69 -5.29 3.47 9.73
N LEU A 70 -4.10 4.00 9.43
CA LEU A 70 -3.20 3.42 8.43
C LEU A 70 -2.69 2.04 8.87
N LEU A 71 -2.38 1.85 10.14
CA LEU A 71 -1.91 0.56 10.67
C LEU A 71 -3.01 -0.51 10.57
N GLU A 72 -4.24 -0.16 10.92
CA GLU A 72 -5.40 -1.04 10.78
C GLU A 72 -5.64 -1.43 9.32
N GLU A 73 -5.57 -0.46 8.39
CA GLU A 73 -5.74 -0.76 6.96
C GLU A 73 -4.62 -1.66 6.43
N ALA A 74 -3.37 -1.42 6.84
CA ALA A 74 -2.25 -2.27 6.47
C ALA A 74 -2.43 -3.72 6.96
N GLU A 75 -2.87 -3.93 8.21
CA GLU A 75 -3.15 -5.26 8.76
C GLU A 75 -4.30 -5.98 8.04
N LEU A 76 -5.34 -5.24 7.64
CA LEU A 76 -6.44 -5.77 6.83
C LEU A 76 -5.93 -6.26 5.48
N LEU A 77 -5.14 -5.43 4.78
CA LEU A 77 -4.55 -5.79 3.48
C LEU A 77 -3.58 -6.98 3.61
N ASN A 78 -2.76 -7.02 4.65
CA ASN A 78 -1.86 -8.14 4.92
C ASN A 78 -2.60 -9.44 5.22
N THR A 79 -3.75 -9.35 5.88
CA THR A 79 -4.62 -10.51 6.09
C THR A 79 -5.22 -11.01 4.78
N LEU A 80 -5.65 -10.11 3.90
CA LEU A 80 -6.11 -10.48 2.56
C LEU A 80 -5.00 -11.17 1.74
N ILE A 81 -3.78 -10.63 1.76
CA ILE A 81 -2.61 -11.24 1.09
C ILE A 81 -2.39 -12.67 1.59
N ARG A 82 -2.42 -12.89 2.92
CA ARG A 82 -2.26 -14.22 3.52
C ARG A 82 -3.40 -15.17 3.12
N MET A 83 -4.65 -14.70 3.11
CA MET A 83 -5.80 -15.53 2.73
C MET A 83 -5.80 -15.90 1.23
N GLN A 84 -5.26 -15.04 0.38
CA GLN A 84 -5.14 -15.29 -1.05
C GLN A 84 -4.01 -16.29 -1.39
N GLY A 85 -3.19 -16.66 -0.40
CA GLY A 85 -2.16 -17.69 -0.52
C GLY A 85 -0.86 -17.18 -1.15
N ALA A 86 -0.26 -16.15 -0.52
CA ALA A 86 1.10 -15.71 -0.81
C ALA A 86 2.09 -16.86 -1.04
#